data_AF-A0A8S2WCX2-F1
#
_entry.id   AF-A0A8S2WCX2-F1
#
_cell.length_a   1.000
_cell.length_b   1.000
_cell.length_c   1.000
_cell.angle_alpha   90.00
_cell.angle_beta   90.00
_cell.angle_gamma   90.00
#
_symmetry.space_group_name_H-M   'P 1'
#
loop_
_entity.id
_entity.type
_entity.pdbx_description
1 polymer ?
#
loop_
_entity_poly.entity_id
_entity_poly.type
_entity_poly.pdbx_seq_one_letter_code
_entity_poly.pdbx_strand_id
1 'polypeptide(L)' 'KHPITDDNDGYSSLIENAKAVLTPEISPLLVDDEQLTKLPRTYMLSVGHDSLRDEIFIYAGRLKRLGVPIVHNHYENTFH' A
#
# COMPACT_ATOMS: atom_id res chain seq x y z
N LYS A 1 -26.95 27.24 -0.69
CA LYS A 1 -26.42 26.25 -1.66
C LYS A 1 -26.63 24.87 -1.03
N HIS A 2 -27.32 23.93 -1.68
CA HIS A 2 -27.44 22.56 -1.15
C HIS A 2 -26.07 21.85 -1.28
N PRO A 3 -25.65 21.05 -0.28
CA PRO A 3 -24.47 20.21 -0.42
C PRO A 3 -24.71 19.20 -1.54
N ILE A 4 -23.74 19.02 -2.43
CA ILE A 4 -23.75 17.88 -3.35
C ILE A 4 -23.37 16.69 -2.48
N THR A 5 -24.34 15.84 -2.16
CA THR A 5 -24.12 14.53 -1.56
C THR A 5 -24.28 13.49 -2.66
N ASP A 6 -23.31 12.59 -2.81
CA ASP A 6 -23.49 11.37 -3.59
C ASP A 6 -24.32 10.42 -2.72
N ASP A 7 -25.63 10.55 -2.81
CA ASP A 7 -26.64 9.76 -2.10
C ASP A 7 -27.02 8.47 -2.85
N ASN A 8 -26.26 8.11 -3.90
CA ASN A 8 -26.38 6.82 -4.53
C ASN A 8 -25.71 5.75 -3.67
N ASP A 9 -26.45 4.68 -3.39
CA ASP A 9 -25.88 3.42 -2.94
C ASP A 9 -24.94 2.92 -4.05
N GLY A 10 -23.64 3.22 -3.93
CA GLY A 10 -22.64 2.87 -4.94
C GLY A 10 -22.71 1.39 -5.36
N TYR A 11 -22.15 1.05 -6.51
CA TYR A 11 -22.27 -0.30 -7.08
C TYR A 11 -21.76 -1.39 -6.12
N SER A 12 -22.67 -2.17 -5.52
CA SER A 12 -22.31 -3.22 -4.55
C SER A 12 -21.37 -4.28 -5.14
N SER A 13 -21.44 -4.49 -6.46
CA SER A 13 -20.51 -5.36 -7.18
C SER A 13 -19.05 -4.91 -7.08
N LEU A 14 -18.78 -3.61 -6.98
CA LEU A 14 -17.43 -3.10 -6.77
C LEU A 14 -16.92 -3.46 -5.37
N ILE A 15 -17.78 -3.39 -4.35
CA ILE A 15 -17.43 -3.79 -2.98
C ILE A 15 -17.12 -5.29 -2.94
N GLU A 16 -17.97 -6.12 -3.54
CA GLU A 16 -17.74 -7.57 -3.59
C GLU A 16 -16.45 -7.92 -4.34
N ASN A 17 -16.16 -7.24 -5.45
CA ASN A 17 -14.90 -7.43 -6.18
C ASN A 17 -13.69 -6.95 -5.36
N ALA A 18 -13.81 -5.84 -4.63
CA ALA A 18 -12.74 -5.31 -3.81
C ALA A 18 -12.33 -6.27 -2.68
N LYS A 19 -13.29 -7.01 -2.09
CA LYS A 19 -12.99 -8.01 -1.06
C LYS A 19 -11.98 -9.07 -1.53
N ALA A 20 -11.94 -9.38 -2.83
CA ALA A 20 -11.00 -10.36 -3.37
C ALA A 20 -9.54 -9.87 -3.38
N VAL A 21 -9.31 -8.55 -3.38
CA VAL A 21 -7.96 -7.96 -3.44
C VAL A 21 -7.55 -7.24 -2.16
N LEU A 22 -8.51 -6.85 -1.32
CA LEU A 22 -8.30 -6.23 -0.01
C LEU A 22 -8.06 -7.27 1.09
N THR A 23 -7.21 -8.25 0.82
CA THR A 23 -6.70 -9.17 1.85
C THR A 23 -5.21 -8.94 2.07
N PRO A 24 -4.66 -9.18 3.28
CA PRO A 24 -3.24 -8.96 3.55
C PRO A 24 -2.28 -9.73 2.63
N GLU A 25 -2.71 -10.87 2.09
CA GLU A 25 -1.93 -11.71 1.18
C GLU A 25 -1.78 -11.09 -0.22
N ILE A 26 -2.76 -10.29 -0.64
CA ILE A 26 -2.79 -9.62 -1.96
C ILE A 26 -2.36 -8.16 -1.85
N SER A 27 -2.73 -7.50 -0.74
CA SER A 27 -2.44 -6.11 -0.43
C SER A 27 -1.59 -6.04 0.84
N PRO A 28 -0.25 -6.13 0.75
CA PRO A 28 0.65 -6.14 1.92
C PRO A 28 0.52 -4.93 2.83
N LEU A 29 -0.02 -3.82 2.32
CA LEU A 29 -0.37 -2.64 3.12
C LEU A 29 -1.43 -2.93 4.20
N LEU A 30 -2.18 -4.02 4.10
CA LEU A 30 -3.19 -4.43 5.08
C LEU A 30 -2.65 -5.39 6.15
N VAL A 31 -1.40 -5.83 6.05
CA VAL A 31 -0.78 -6.73 7.05
C VAL A 31 -0.62 -5.99 8.38
N ASP A 32 -0.95 -6.66 9.49
CA ASP A 32 -0.77 -6.12 10.85
C ASP A 32 0.70 -5.89 11.22
N ASP A 33 0.96 -4.85 12.01
CA ASP A 33 2.30 -4.47 12.46
C ASP A 33 3.02 -5.62 13.20
N GLU A 34 2.28 -6.43 13.96
CA GLU A 34 2.80 -7.61 14.66
C GLU A 34 3.42 -8.64 13.71
N GLN A 35 2.87 -8.78 12.50
CA GLN A 35 3.45 -9.66 11.49
C GLN A 35 4.62 -8.97 10.78
N LEU A 36 4.52 -7.66 10.51
CA LEU A 36 5.59 -6.90 9.86
C LEU A 36 6.89 -6.87 10.69
N THR A 37 6.80 -6.76 12.01
CA THR A 37 7.98 -6.79 12.90
C THR A 37 8.80 -8.08 12.81
N LYS A 38 8.21 -9.17 12.31
CA LYS A 38 8.87 -10.47 12.14
C LYS A 38 9.65 -10.57 10.82
N LEU A 39 9.55 -9.58 9.94
CA LEU A 39 10.26 -9.61 8.67
C LEU A 39 11.78 -9.59 8.88
N PRO A 40 12.54 -10.34 8.07
CA PRO A 40 13.99 -10.25 8.08
C PRO A 40 14.44 -8.88 7.54
N ARG A 41 15.75 -8.67 7.48
CA ARG A 41 16.31 -7.53 6.74
C ARG A 41 15.71 -7.48 5.33
N THR A 42 15.07 -6.38 5.00
CA THR A 42 14.25 -6.24 3.79
C THR A 42 14.87 -5.19 2.86
N TYR A 43 14.99 -5.53 1.58
CA TYR A 43 15.41 -4.58 0.54
C TYR A 43 14.19 -4.18 -0.29
N MET A 44 14.04 -2.88 -0.55
CA MET A 44 12.93 -2.31 -1.32
C MET A 44 13.46 -1.41 -2.43
N LEU A 45 12.92 -1.59 -3.63
CA LEU A 45 13.19 -0.76 -4.81
C LEU A 45 11.89 -0.05 -5.21
N SER A 46 11.99 1.22 -5.54
CA SER A 46 10.89 1.99 -6.12
C SER A 46 11.40 2.88 -7.25
N VAL A 47 10.49 3.27 -8.14
CA VAL A 47 10.78 4.11 -9.29
C VAL A 47 9.77 5.25 -9.36
N GLY A 48 10.15 6.39 -9.97
CA GLY A 48 9.34 7.61 -9.92
C GLY A 48 8.09 7.58 -10.81
N HIS A 49 8.14 6.86 -11.94
CA HIS A 49 7.03 6.70 -12.88
C HIS A 49 6.32 5.35 -12.72
N ASP A 50 5.79 5.10 -11.52
CA ASP A 50 5.06 3.88 -11.17
C ASP A 50 3.83 4.23 -10.32
N SER A 51 2.66 3.74 -10.73
CA SER A 51 1.39 3.93 -9.99
C SER A 51 1.44 3.35 -8.58
N LEU A 52 2.28 2.34 -8.34
CA LEU A 52 2.46 1.68 -7.04
C LEU A 52 3.49 2.39 -6.15
N ARG A 53 4.16 3.43 -6.66
CA ARG A 53 5.26 4.12 -5.96
C ARG A 53 4.87 4.49 -4.53
N ASP A 54 3.75 5.19 -4.38
CA ASP A 54 3.35 5.75 -3.09
C ASP A 54 3.05 4.64 -2.06
N GLU A 55 2.49 3.51 -2.48
CA GLU A 55 2.28 2.34 -1.63
C GLU A 55 3.60 1.77 -1.11
N ILE A 56 4.63 1.71 -1.97
CA ILE A 56 5.97 1.27 -1.58
C ILE A 56 6.57 2.21 -0.53
N PHE A 57 6.43 3.53 -0.70
CA PHE A 57 6.89 4.50 0.30
C PHE A 57 6.15 4.35 1.64
N ILE A 58 4.84 4.13 1.61
CA ILE A 58 4.04 3.87 2.82
C ILE A 58 4.54 2.60 3.52
N TYR A 59 4.71 1.50 2.78
CA TYR A 59 5.17 0.23 3.33
C TYR A 59 6.59 0.35 3.92
N ALA A 60 7.53 0.97 3.21
CA ALA A 60 8.89 1.23 3.70
C ALA A 60 8.85 2.07 5.00
N GLY A 61 8.01 3.10 5.03
CA GLY A 61 7.79 3.93 6.21
C GLY A 61 7.27 3.12 7.40
N ARG A 62 6.32 2.20 7.18
CA ARG A 62 5.81 1.29 8.22
C ARG A 62 6.93 0.40 8.77
N LEU A 63 7.66 -0.30 7.90
CA LEU A 63 8.75 -1.19 8.30
C LEU A 63 9.82 -0.45 9.11
N LYS A 64 10.21 0.74 8.66
CA LYS A 64 11.19 1.59 9.38
C LYS A 64 10.70 1.98 10.77
N ARG A 65 9.42 2.37 10.92
CA ARG A 65 8.83 2.73 12.23
C ARG A 65 8.80 1.55 13.19
N LEU A 66 8.62 0.33 12.67
CA LEU A 66 8.59 -0.91 13.44
C LEU A 66 9.98 -1.47 13.77
N GLY A 67 11.06 -0.78 13.38
CA GLY A 67 12.43 -1.22 13.64
C GLY A 67 12.91 -2.37 12.76
N VAL A 68 12.17 -2.73 11.71
CA VAL A 68 12.62 -3.72 10.72
C VAL A 68 13.83 -3.14 9.98
N PRO A 69 14.96 -3.88 9.88
CA PRO A 69 16.12 -3.40 9.15
C PRO A 69 15.81 -3.31 7.66
N ILE A 70 15.73 -2.11 7.11
CA ILE A 70 15.44 -1.92 5.69
C ILE A 70 16.51 -1.15 4.94
N VAL A 71 16.62 -1.44 3.65
CA VAL A 71 17.26 -0.58 2.65
C VAL A 71 16.19 -0.27 1.61
N HIS A 72 15.89 1.02 1.41
CA HIS A 72 14.92 1.48 0.42
C HIS A 72 15.61 2.40 -0.57
N ASN A 73 15.73 1.95 -1.82
CA ASN A 73 16.31 2.71 -2.92
C ASN A 73 15.21 3.20 -3.86
N HIS A 74 15.26 4.49 -4.21
CA HIS A 74 14.33 5.12 -5.13
C HIS A 74 15.07 5.67 -6.35
N TYR A 75 14.55 5.37 -7.54
CA TYR A 75 15.05 5.90 -8.81
C TYR A 75 14.00 6.81 -9.45
N GLU A 76 14.21 8.12 -9.32
CA GLU A 76 13.25 9.14 -9.74
C GLU A 76 12.88 9.03 -11.23
N ASN A 77 13.87 8.86 -12.11
CA ASN A 77 13.67 8.93 -13.56
C ASN A 77 13.54 7.53 -14.21
N THR A 78 12.89 6.61 -13.50
CA THR A 78 12.67 5.23 -13.95
C THR A 78 11.18 4.89 -13.92
N PHE A 79 10.75 3.93 -14.73
CA PHE A 79 9.37 3.42 -14.81
C PHE A 79 9.29 1.94 -14.42
N HIS A 80 8.08 1.44 -14.16
CA HIS A 80 7.82 0.04 -13.78
C HIS A 80 8.13 -0.97 -14.90
#